data_AF-A0A642PMA8-F1
#
_entry.id   AF-A0A642PMA8-F1
#
_cell.length_a   1.000
_cell.length_b   1.000
_cell.length_c   1.000
_cell.angle_alpha   90.00
_cell.angle_beta   90.00
_cell.angle_gamma   90.00
#
_symmetry.space_group_name_H-M   'P 1'
#
loop_
_entity.id
_entity.type
_entity.pdbx_description
1 polymer ?
#
loop_
_entity_poly.entity_id
_entity_poly.type
_entity_poly.pdbx_seq_one_letter_code
_entity_poly.pdbx_strand_id
1 'polypeptide(L)' 'MINAQDIKIGTCIRMDGKLYFCIDFLHVKPGKGNT' A
#
# COMPACT_ATOMS: atom_id res chain seq x y z
N MET A 1 10.65 0.37 6.46
CA MET A 1 9.55 -0.32 5.77
C MET A 1 8.24 0.29 6.23
N ILE A 2 7.29 0.45 5.32
CA ILE A 2 5.93 0.92 5.61
C ILE A 2 4.99 -0.29 5.53
N ASN A 3 3.98 -0.40 6.41
CA ASN A 3 2.99 -1.45 6.27
C ASN A 3 1.93 -1.04 5.23
N ALA A 4 1.33 -2.02 4.56
CA ALA A 4 0.26 -1.75 3.60
C ALA A 4 -0.94 -1.01 4.24
N GLN A 5 -1.15 -1.19 5.55
CA GLN A 5 -2.22 -0.54 6.32
C GLN A 5 -2.01 0.97 6.48
N ASP A 6 -0.76 1.43 6.39
CA ASP A 6 -0.38 2.83 6.58
C ASP A 6 -0.47 3.64 5.27
N ILE A 7 -0.72 2.99 4.13
CA ILE A 7 -0.84 3.64 2.83
C ILE A 7 -2.12 4.46 2.76
N LYS A 8 -1.99 5.71 2.31
CA LYS A 8 -3.09 6.64 2.02
C LYS A 8 -2.94 7.18 0.60
N ILE A 9 -4.02 7.74 0.06
CA ILE A 9 -3.95 8.51 -1.19
C ILE A 9 -2.96 9.67 -0.97
N GLY A 10 -2.01 9.81 -1.90
CA GLY A 10 -0.90 10.76 -1.84
C GLY A 10 0.37 10.23 -1.20
N THR A 11 0.38 9.04 -0.59
CA THR A 11 1.62 8.45 -0.05
C THR A 11 2.66 8.26 -1.15
N CYS A 12 3.87 8.77 -0.92
CA CYS A 12 5.02 8.56 -1.77
C CYS A 12 5.76 7.29 -1.35
N ILE A 13 5.99 6.37 -2.29
CA ILE A 13 6.62 5.08 -2.02
C ILE A 13 7.76 4.89 -3.02
N ARG A 14 8.92 4.46 -2.51
CA ARG A 14 10.02 3.98 -3.35
C ARG A 14 9.90 2.47 -3.51
N MET A 15 9.70 2.03 -4.75
CA MET A 15 9.56 0.62 -5.12
C MET A 15 10.39 0.38 -6.38
N ASP A 16 11.19 -0.69 -6.40
CA ASP A 16 12.07 -1.05 -7.54
C ASP A 16 12.94 0.09 -8.07
N GLY A 17 13.47 0.92 -7.16
CA GLY A 17 14.33 2.05 -7.49
C GLY A 17 13.61 3.28 -8.06
N LYS A 18 12.29 3.24 -8.23
CA LYS A 18 11.45 4.33 -8.75
C LYS A 18 10.58 4.93 -7.66
N LEU A 19 10.12 6.17 -7.88
CA LEU A 19 9.20 6.88 -6.99
C LEU A 19 7.79 6.83 -7.56
N TYR A 20 6.84 6.46 -6.71
CA TYR A 20 5.41 6.37 -7.03
C TYR A 20 4.60 7.15 -6.02
N PHE A 21 3.43 7.61 -6.46
CA PHE A 21 2.40 8.18 -5.59
C PHE A 21 1.15 7.31 -5.64
N CYS A 22 0.60 7.01 -4.46
CA CYS A 22 -0.68 6.32 -4.35
C CYS A 22 -1.81 7.25 -4.82
N ILE A 23 -2.45 6.94 -5.94
CA ILE A 23 -3.56 7.76 -6.48
C ILE A 23 -4.93 7.29 -5.97
N ASP A 24 -5.05 6.01 -5.68
CA ASP A 24 -6.25 5.37 -5.14
C ASP A 24 -5.82 4.13 -4.33
N PHE A 25 -6.63 3.72 -3.36
CA PHE A 25 -6.28 2.64 -2.46
C PHE A 25 -7.49 1.81 -2.01
N LEU A 26 -7.42 0.50 -2.24
CA LEU A 26 -8.39 -0.47 -1.75
C LEU A 26 -7.72 -1.46 -0.80
N HIS A 27 -8.06 -1.36 0.49
CA HIS A 27 -7.64 -2.35 1.48
C HIS A 27 -8.62 -3.52 1.45
N VAL A 28 -8.17 -4.69 0.97
CA VAL A 28 -8.94 -5.94 1.02
C VAL A 28 -8.28 -6.98 1.92
N LYS A 29 -9.11 -7.86 2.50
CA LYS A 29 -8.69 -9.09 3.16
C LYS A 29 -9.46 -10.28 2.57
N PRO A 30 -8.91 -10.98 1.58
CA PRO A 30 -9.60 -12.10 0.95
C PRO A 30 -9.60 -13.35 1.85
N GLY A 31 -10.77 -13.97 2.06
CA GLY A 31 -10.91 -15.26 2.78
C GLY A 31 -11.00 -15.19 4.32
N LYS A 32 -10.76 -16.32 5.00
CA LYS A 32 -10.71 -16.43 6.47
C LYS A 32 -9.28 -16.20 6.99
N GLY A 33 -8.96 -14.94 7.32
CA GLY A 33 -7.83 -14.59 8.19
C GLY A 33 -6.43 -14.73 7.56
N ASN A 34 -5.72 -13.61 7.41
CA ASN A 34 -4.31 -13.61 7.01
C ASN A 34 -3.44 -13.94 8.22
N THR A 35 -2.53 -14.91 8.08
CA THR A 35 -1.26 -14.92 8.84
C THR A 35 -0.37 -13.81 8.31
#